data_AF-A0A6S7H2X6-F1
#
_entry.id   AF-A0A6S7H2X6-F1
#
_cell.length_a   1.000
_cell.length_b   1.000
_cell.length_c   1.000
_cell.angle_alpha   90.00
_cell.angle_beta   90.00
_cell.angle_gamma   90.00
#
_symmetry.space_group_name_H-M   'P 1'
#
loop_
_entity.id
_entity.type
_entity.pdbx_description
1 polymer ?
#
loop_
_entity_poly.entity_id
_entity_poly.type
_entity_poly.pdbx_seq_one_letter_code
_entity_poly.pdbx_strand_id
1 'polypeptide(L)'
;MRLERGSIYQSDCSSKSDSIAHPEALSEDKKFFQNILKSKSYQDSVKAIVIDEAHLVEEWKSFVPCYGKIGMLTSIFPKITFLAMTATATLQMKKDITTSLALINPKHIEISPDRPNIFFSSLPRPNRGDDPFNLY
;
A
#
# COMPACT_ATOMS: atom_id res chain seq x y z
N MET A 1 -4.62 -24.36 9.43
CA MET A 1 -5.01 -23.96 10.80
C MET A 1 -5.07 -22.44 10.80
N ARG A 2 -6.28 -21.87 10.87
CA ARG A 2 -6.55 -20.44 10.65
C ARG A 2 -6.20 -19.68 11.92
N LEU A 3 -5.10 -18.91 11.91
CA LEU A 3 -4.78 -17.97 12.98
C LEU A 3 -5.35 -16.60 12.60
N GLU A 4 -6.61 -16.37 12.95
CA GLU A 4 -7.15 -15.01 12.96
C GLU A 4 -6.63 -14.30 14.22
N ARG A 5 -5.54 -13.55 14.08
CA ARG A 5 -5.15 -12.54 15.07
C ARG A 5 -5.06 -11.19 14.38
N GLY A 6 -6.18 -10.47 14.44
CA GLY A 6 -6.30 -9.00 14.39
C GLY A 6 -5.95 -8.27 13.09
N SER A 7 -4.80 -8.54 12.49
CA SER A 7 -4.19 -7.55 11.58
C SER A 7 -3.32 -8.17 10.47
N ILE A 8 -3.25 -9.51 10.40
CA ILE A 8 -2.44 -10.24 9.41
C ILE A 8 -3.30 -11.34 8.79
N TYR A 9 -3.44 -11.31 7.47
CA TYR A 9 -4.16 -12.28 6.67
C TYR A 9 -3.17 -13.11 5.86
N GLN A 10 -3.28 -14.44 5.94
CA GLN A 10 -2.47 -15.33 5.13
C GLN A 10 -3.36 -15.99 4.08
N SER A 11 -3.03 -15.80 2.81
CA SER A 11 -3.72 -16.48 1.71
C SER A 11 -2.93 -17.71 1.28
N ASP A 12 -3.61 -18.86 1.27
CA ASP A 12 -3.05 -20.14 0.85
C ASP A 12 -3.34 -20.34 -0.65
N CYS A 13 -2.44 -19.86 -1.51
CA CYS A 13 -2.43 -20.21 -2.93
C CYS A 13 -1.26 -21.19 -3.18
N SER A 14 -1.54 -22.33 -3.84
CA SER A 14 -0.84 -23.65 -3.81
C SER A 14 0.70 -23.77 -3.92
N SER A 15 1.51 -22.72 -3.81
CA SER A 15 2.97 -22.82 -3.61
C SER A 15 3.64 -21.58 -2.98
N LYS A 16 2.87 -20.52 -2.69
CA LYS A 16 3.39 -19.26 -2.12
C LYS A 16 2.39 -18.72 -1.12
N SER A 17 2.81 -18.53 0.12
CA SER A 17 2.00 -17.90 1.14
C SER A 17 2.22 -16.39 1.11
N ASP A 18 1.21 -15.65 0.65
CA ASP A 18 1.20 -14.20 0.74
C ASP A 18 0.61 -13.80 2.10
N SER A 19 1.35 -13.00 2.86
CA SER A 19 0.92 -12.42 4.13
C SER A 19 0.60 -10.95 3.93
N ILE A 20 -0.65 -10.56 4.16
CA ILE A 20 -1.14 -9.19 4.08
C ILE A 20 -1.26 -8.66 5.50
N ALA A 21 -0.78 -7.45 5.76
CA ALA A 21 -0.90 -6.83 7.07
C ALA A 21 -1.25 -5.35 6.96
N HIS A 22 -2.10 -4.88 7.87
CA HIS A 22 -2.35 -3.46 8.03
C HIS A 22 -1.18 -2.78 8.76
N PRO A 23 -0.89 -1.48 8.50
CA PRO A 23 0.19 -0.74 9.17
C PRO A 23 0.14 -0.78 10.71
N GLU A 24 -1.06 -0.89 11.29
CA GLU A 24 -1.31 -1.02 12.72
C GLU A 24 -0.64 -2.26 13.34
N ALA A 25 -0.48 -3.34 12.55
CA ALA A 25 0.22 -4.56 12.99
C ALA A 25 1.67 -4.28 13.42
N LEU A 26 2.30 -3.22 12.89
CA LEU A 26 3.64 -2.78 13.30
C LEU A 26 3.65 -2.10 14.69
N SER A 27 2.50 -1.62 15.17
CA SER A 27 2.40 -0.81 16.38
C SER A 27 1.77 -1.52 17.58
N GLU A 28 0.84 -2.45 17.37
CA GLU A 28 0.01 -3.03 18.45
C GLU A 28 0.76 -4.02 19.35
N ASP A 29 1.55 -4.94 18.79
CA ASP A 29 2.25 -5.97 19.59
C ASP A 29 3.77 -5.95 19.32
N LYS A 30 4.39 -4.83 19.71
CA LYS A 30 5.78 -4.49 19.35
C LYS A 30 6.79 -5.60 19.62
N LYS A 31 6.67 -6.33 20.73
CA LYS A 31 7.68 -7.35 21.09
C LYS A 31 7.48 -8.64 20.33
N PHE A 32 6.25 -9.16 20.29
CA PHE A 32 5.95 -10.40 19.59
C PHE A 32 6.19 -10.26 18.09
N PHE A 33 5.65 -9.20 17.48
CA PHE A 33 5.78 -8.98 16.05
C PHE A 33 7.23 -8.73 15.64
N GLN A 34 7.98 -7.92 16.39
CA GLN A 34 9.41 -7.73 16.11
C GLN A 34 10.21 -9.03 16.25
N ASN A 35 9.85 -9.91 17.19
CA ASN A 35 10.52 -11.20 17.35
C ASN A 35 10.24 -12.12 16.15
N ILE A 36 9.01 -12.15 15.63
CA ILE A 36 8.69 -12.89 14.40
C ILE A 36 9.47 -12.32 13.23
N LEU A 37 9.39 -11.00 13.01
CA LEU A 37 10.08 -10.34 11.89
C LEU A 37 11.59 -10.57 11.93
N LYS A 38 12.21 -10.63 13.11
CA LYS A 38 13.65 -10.88 13.30
C LYS A 38 14.01 -12.36 13.31
N SER A 39 13.03 -13.26 13.38
CA SER A 39 13.31 -14.70 13.41
C SER A 39 13.94 -15.14 12.09
N LYS A 40 14.93 -16.04 12.18
CA LYS A 40 15.70 -16.49 11.02
C LYS A 40 14.82 -17.16 9.96
N SER A 41 13.88 -18.00 10.41
CA SER A 41 12.92 -18.69 9.52
C SER A 41 12.08 -17.69 8.72
N TYR A 42 11.58 -16.63 9.36
CA TYR A 42 10.78 -15.61 8.69
C TYR A 42 11.62 -14.74 7.75
N GLN A 43 12.82 -14.36 8.19
CA GLN A 43 13.77 -13.60 7.34
C GLN A 43 14.13 -14.35 6.06
N ASP A 44 14.30 -15.67 6.13
CA ASP A 44 14.66 -16.49 4.97
C ASP A 44 13.45 -16.79 4.06
N SER A 45 12.22 -16.76 4.60
CA SER A 45 11.00 -17.00 3.82
C SER A 45 10.52 -15.77 3.05
N VAL A 46 10.69 -14.56 3.59
CA VAL A 46 10.26 -13.32 2.93
C VAL A 46 11.12 -13.06 1.69
N LYS A 47 10.46 -12.88 0.52
CA LYS A 47 11.13 -12.63 -0.77
C LYS A 47 10.95 -11.21 -1.29
N ALA A 48 9.85 -10.57 -0.92
CA ALA A 48 9.55 -9.19 -1.27
C ALA A 48 8.62 -8.57 -0.22
N ILE A 49 8.66 -7.25 -0.11
CA ILE A 49 7.70 -6.46 0.65
C ILE A 49 7.02 -5.50 -0.31
N VAL A 50 5.69 -5.56 -0.36
CA VAL A 50 4.87 -4.70 -1.20
C VAL A 50 4.08 -3.75 -0.33
N ILE A 51 4.16 -2.46 -0.63
CA ILE A 51 3.44 -1.39 0.03
C ILE A 51 2.45 -0.85 -0.98
N ASP A 52 1.20 -1.24 -0.80
CA ASP A 52 0.09 -0.72 -1.58
C ASP A 52 -0.37 0.65 -1.05
N GLU A 53 -0.92 1.47 -1.93
CA GLU A 53 -1.31 2.86 -1.65
C GLU A 53 -0.23 3.68 -0.93
N ALA A 54 1.01 3.60 -1.44
CA ALA A 54 2.18 4.20 -0.82
C ALA A 54 2.06 5.73 -0.58
N HIS A 55 1.16 6.42 -1.29
CA HIS A 55 0.85 7.83 -1.05
C HIS A 55 0.34 8.11 0.37
N LEU A 56 -0.33 7.14 1.01
CA LEU A 56 -0.82 7.26 2.39
C LEU A 56 0.31 7.37 3.42
N VAL A 57 1.52 6.88 3.09
CA VAL A 57 2.69 7.06 3.94
C VAL A 57 2.99 8.53 4.20
N GLU A 58 2.71 9.38 3.22
CA GLU A 58 2.93 10.82 3.34
C GLU A 58 1.68 11.58 3.74
N GLU A 59 0.53 11.26 3.15
CA GLU A 59 -0.71 11.97 3.44
C GLU A 59 -1.23 11.71 4.85
N TRP A 60 -1.06 10.48 5.37
CA TRP A 60 -1.69 10.06 6.62
C TRP A 60 -0.72 9.92 7.78
N LYS A 61 0.60 10.07 7.60
CA LYS A 61 1.56 9.95 8.72
C LYS A 61 1.28 10.90 9.89
N SER A 62 0.72 12.07 9.63
CA SER A 62 0.37 13.07 10.66
C SER A 62 -0.86 12.66 11.47
N PHE A 63 -1.78 11.89 10.88
CA PHE A 63 -3.02 11.44 11.49
C PHE A 63 -2.90 10.05 12.11
N VAL A 64 -2.16 9.16 11.44
CA VAL A 64 -1.98 7.76 11.82
C VAL A 64 -0.47 7.46 11.90
N PRO A 65 0.15 7.57 13.09
CA PRO A 65 1.60 7.47 13.25
C PRO A 65 2.23 6.12 12.86
N CYS A 66 1.44 5.07 12.62
CA CYS A 66 1.96 3.78 12.16
C CYS A 66 2.51 3.84 10.73
N TYR A 67 1.96 4.70 9.86
CA TYR A 67 2.42 4.88 8.48
C TYR A 67 3.86 5.35 8.40
N GLY A 68 4.25 6.29 9.28
CA GLY A 68 5.63 6.78 9.37
C GLY A 68 6.65 5.74 9.85
N LYS A 69 6.20 4.58 10.37
CA LYS A 69 7.10 3.50 10.85
C LYS A 69 7.35 2.42 9.81
N ILE A 70 6.63 2.43 8.68
CA ILE A 70 6.76 1.41 7.63
C ILE A 70 8.19 1.38 7.09
N GLY A 71 8.85 2.53 6.96
CA GLY A 71 10.25 2.63 6.51
C GLY A 71 11.23 1.81 7.35
N MET A 72 10.93 1.51 8.62
CA MET A 72 11.77 0.68 9.49
C MET A 72 11.90 -0.78 8.98
N LEU A 73 10.97 -1.24 8.14
CA LEU A 73 11.05 -2.56 7.51
C LEU A 73 12.28 -2.70 6.61
N THR A 74 12.75 -1.62 5.98
CA THR A 74 13.98 -1.65 5.16
C THR A 74 15.21 -2.01 5.99
N SER A 75 15.29 -1.53 7.23
CA SER A 75 16.34 -1.89 8.18
C SER A 75 16.23 -3.33 8.68
N ILE A 76 15.01 -3.86 8.79
CA ILE A 76 14.77 -5.25 9.23
C ILE A 76 15.07 -6.24 8.09
N PHE A 77 14.81 -5.85 6.84
CA PHE A 77 14.96 -6.69 5.65
C PHE A 77 15.89 -6.06 4.61
N PRO A 78 17.17 -5.82 4.93
CA PRO A 78 18.08 -5.03 4.09
C PRO A 78 18.42 -5.66 2.73
N LYS A 79 18.14 -6.96 2.54
CA LYS A 79 18.47 -7.71 1.32
C LYS A 79 17.24 -8.01 0.44
N ILE A 80 16.06 -7.59 0.87
CA ILE A 80 14.80 -7.94 0.24
C ILE A 80 14.35 -6.82 -0.71
N THR A 81 13.63 -7.18 -1.77
CA THR A 81 13.07 -6.21 -2.71
C THR A 81 11.86 -5.52 -2.10
N PHE A 82 11.84 -4.18 -2.16
CA PHE A 82 10.70 -3.36 -1.79
C PHE A 82 10.00 -2.84 -3.04
N LEU A 83 8.67 -2.95 -3.07
CA LEU A 83 7.82 -2.41 -4.12
C LEU A 83 6.80 -1.48 -3.47
N ALA A 84 6.81 -0.21 -3.85
CA ALA A 84 5.81 0.78 -3.44
C ALA A 84 4.92 1.11 -4.64
N MET A 85 3.61 0.94 -4.50
CA MET A 85 2.63 1.16 -5.57
C MET A 85 1.65 2.26 -5.18
N THR A 86 1.28 3.09 -6.16
CA THR A 86 0.24 4.12 -6.00
C THR A 86 -0.16 4.62 -7.39
N ALA A 87 -1.44 5.01 -7.54
CA ALA A 87 -1.95 5.57 -8.78
C ALA A 87 -1.79 7.11 -8.86
N THR A 88 -1.63 7.80 -7.74
CA THR A 88 -1.85 9.26 -7.62
C THR A 88 -0.59 10.06 -7.25
N ALA A 89 0.61 9.49 -7.41
CA ALA A 89 1.84 10.15 -6.97
C ALA A 89 2.32 11.30 -7.90
N THR A 90 2.29 12.52 -7.37
CA THR A 90 2.98 13.67 -7.97
C THR A 90 4.51 13.51 -7.92
N LEU A 91 5.25 14.32 -8.68
CA LEU A 91 6.71 14.29 -8.67
C LEU A 91 7.31 14.51 -7.28
N GLN A 92 6.72 15.43 -6.50
CA GLN A 92 7.16 15.70 -5.14
C GLN A 92 6.83 14.52 -4.22
N MET A 93 5.60 14.00 -4.31
CA MET A 93 5.17 12.86 -3.51
C MET A 93 6.03 11.61 -3.74
N LYS A 94 6.51 11.36 -4.97
CA LYS A 94 7.47 10.28 -5.24
C LYS A 94 8.76 10.39 -4.42
N LYS A 95 9.30 11.60 -4.26
CA LYS A 95 10.50 11.86 -3.45
C LYS A 95 10.21 11.67 -1.97
N ASP A 96 9.06 12.16 -1.53
CA ASP A 96 8.65 12.10 -0.13
C ASP A 96 8.40 10.64 0.29
N ILE A 97 7.68 9.85 -0.53
CA ILE A 97 7.49 8.41 -0.34
C ILE A 97 8.85 7.68 -0.28
N THR A 98 9.76 7.97 -1.22
CA THR A 98 11.09 7.36 -1.26
C THR A 98 11.85 7.61 0.04
N THR A 99 11.78 8.84 0.55
CA THR A 99 12.45 9.26 1.78
C THR A 99 11.83 8.60 3.01
N SER A 100 10.50 8.64 3.14
CA SER A 100 9.79 8.11 4.31
C SER A 100 9.82 6.59 4.39
N LEU A 101 9.87 5.91 3.25
CA LEU A 101 10.08 4.46 3.20
C LEU A 101 11.55 4.06 3.29
N ALA A 102 12.48 5.03 3.33
CA ALA A 102 13.93 4.79 3.34
C ALA A 102 14.40 3.89 2.18
N LEU A 103 13.84 4.06 0.98
CA LEU A 103 14.20 3.27 -0.19
C LEU A 103 15.56 3.73 -0.75
N ILE A 104 16.45 2.77 -1.00
CA ILE A 104 17.80 3.02 -1.51
C ILE A 104 17.78 2.90 -3.04
N ASN A 105 18.03 4.01 -3.74
CA ASN A 105 18.12 4.06 -5.21
C ASN A 105 16.97 3.33 -5.94
N PRO A 106 15.69 3.63 -5.64
CA PRO A 106 14.57 2.92 -6.24
C PRO A 106 14.45 3.22 -7.74
N LYS A 107 14.04 2.20 -8.51
CA LYS A 107 13.63 2.42 -9.90
C LYS A 107 12.20 2.97 -9.92
N HIS A 108 12.02 4.14 -10.52
CA HIS A 108 10.70 4.70 -10.76
C HIS A 108 10.11 4.14 -12.06
N ILE A 109 8.90 3.61 -11.99
CA ILE A 109 8.14 3.09 -13.13
C ILE A 109 6.81 3.83 -13.16
N GLU A 110 6.53 4.49 -14.27
CA GLU A 110 5.33 5.30 -14.46
C GLU A 110 4.63 4.86 -15.74
N ILE A 111 3.32 4.69 -15.66
CA ILE A 111 2.48 4.26 -16.77
C ILE A 111 1.35 5.27 -16.88
N SER A 112 1.03 5.67 -18.12
CA SER A 112 -0.10 6.55 -18.37
C SER A 112 -1.40 5.92 -17.85
N PRO A 113 -2.23 6.65 -17.08
CA PRO A 113 -3.55 6.19 -16.71
C PRO A 113 -4.53 6.21 -17.89
N ASP A 114 -4.12 6.76 -19.04
CA ASP A 114 -4.97 6.86 -20.23
C ASP A 114 -5.55 5.49 -20.62
N ARG A 115 -6.81 5.51 -21.05
CA ARG A 115 -7.57 4.33 -21.45
C ARG A 115 -8.24 4.66 -22.77
N PRO A 116 -7.72 4.21 -23.92
CA PRO A 116 -8.25 4.56 -25.23
C PRO A 116 -9.68 4.05 -25.46
N ASN A 117 -10.15 3.16 -24.59
CA ASN A 117 -11.51 2.62 -24.57
C ASN A 117 -12.47 3.37 -23.62
N ILE A 118 -12.05 4.46 -22.97
CA ILE A 118 -12.90 5.30 -22.11
C ILE A 118 -13.16 6.63 -22.81
N PHE A 119 -14.44 6.92 -23.08
CA PHE A 119 -14.89 8.16 -23.71
C PHE A 119 -15.59 9.05 -22.68
N PHE A 120 -15.23 10.33 -22.64
CA PHE A 120 -15.86 11.31 -21.77
C PHE A 120 -16.96 12.07 -22.54
N SER A 121 -18.17 12.13 -21.97
CA SER A 121 -19.24 13.01 -22.43
C SER A 121 -19.81 13.77 -21.24
N SER A 122 -20.00 15.07 -21.39
CA SER A 122 -20.74 15.89 -20.43
C SER A 122 -22.03 16.38 -21.09
N LEU A 123 -23.13 16.27 -20.35
CA LEU A 123 -24.41 16.88 -20.73
C LEU A 123 -24.71 17.98 -19.71
N PRO A 124 -25.35 19.09 -20.14
CA PRO A 124 -25.86 20.08 -19.21
C PRO A 124 -26.76 19.38 -18.19
N ARG A 125 -26.59 19.67 -16.91
CA ARG A 125 -27.57 19.25 -15.92
C ARG A 125 -28.89 19.97 -16.26
N PRO A 126 -30.01 19.25 -16.46
CA PRO A 126 -31.29 19.91 -16.69
C PRO A 126 -31.67 20.77 -15.48
N ASN A 127 -32.48 21.81 -15.69
CA ASN A 127 -33.04 22.54 -14.56
C ASN A 127 -33.92 21.59 -13.74
N ARG A 128 -34.11 21.91 -12.46
CA ARG A 128 -34.97 21.14 -11.57
C ARG A 128 -36.40 21.16 -12.13
N GLY A 129 -36.87 20.01 -12.66
CA GLY A 129 -38.17 19.88 -13.33
C GLY A 129 -38.10 19.58 -14.82
N ASP A 130 -36.95 19.81 -15.46
CA ASP A 130 -36.73 19.57 -16.90
C ASP A 130 -36.01 18.24 -17.16
N ASP A 131 -36.01 17.30 -16.21
CA ASP A 131 -35.32 16.01 -16.38
C ASP A 131 -36.07 15.13 -17.39
N PRO A 132 -35.49 14.84 -18.57
CA PRO A 132 -36.12 13.97 -19.57
C PRO A 132 -36.20 12.50 -19.12
N PHE A 133 -35.54 12.12 -18.00
CA PHE A 133 -35.60 10.78 -17.41
C PHE A 133 -36.63 10.67 -16.26
N ASN A 134 -37.43 11.72 -16.02
CA ASN A 134 -38.49 11.74 -15.03
C ASN A 134 -39.77 11.07 -15.58
N LEU A 135 -39.65 9.81 -16.03
CA LEU A 135 -40.77 8.99 -16.54
C LEU A 135 -41.32 7.99 -15.51
N TYR A 136 -41.08 8.23 -14.22
CA TYR A 136 -41.77 7.55 -13.11
C TYR A 136 -42.17 8.54 -12.03
#